data_AF-A0A7T5E1H1-F1
#
_entry.id   AF-A0A7T5E1H1-F1
#
_cell.length_a   1.000
_cell.length_b   1.000
_cell.length_c   1.000
_cell.angle_alpha   90.00
_cell.angle_beta   90.00
_cell.angle_gamma   90.00
#
_symmetry.space_group_name_H-M   'P 1'
#
loop_
_entity.id
_entity.type
_entity.pdbx_description
1 polymer ?
#
loop_
_entity_poly.entity_id
_entity_poly.type
_entity_poly.pdbx_seq_one_letter_code
_entity_poly.pdbx_strand_id
1 'polypeptide(L)'
;MPKSRSIFVCNECGAESSQYYGRCPVCGSWNSLVEQALPAKESASARLPGVSRGRSAATSTKTTQQPRLALTLNQIEDHPQMRLPSGYGELDRVLGGGIVPGSLVLLGGDPGIGKSTLLLQVANQLAMRQRVLYVCAEESGQQVKLRWQRLGQGESGGGSRESGGKAKGKRQKAKGGEDWDESEDSGLEEVSGGKGQLYLLPEIDLETILMELESLRPTVAIIDSIQALYYATLTSAPGSVSQVRECTSALMQLAKRANISLFIVGHVTKEGAIAGPKVLEHLVDTVLYFEGDRFASHRLLRSVKNRFGATHELGVFEMVDRGLAEISNPSALFLGNRDEQVPGIATIVACEGTRPLVVELQSLVSPTSYSSPRRSTTGIEFNRLLQILAVLEKRVGIPLSKLDAYVASSGGLTVAEPAADLGVAISVVASFRDRLVDPELVLIGEVGLGGQVRPISQLELRLKEAVKLGFKKAIVPKGQNVKVDGLTIVEVSRVVDAIAHALKG
;
A
#
# COMPACT_ATOMS: atom_id res chain seq x y z
N MET A 1 32.51 36.42 23.66
CA MET A 1 31.42 35.43 23.75
C MET A 1 30.88 35.20 22.35
N PRO A 2 30.92 33.99 21.79
CA PRO A 2 30.35 33.72 20.48
C PRO A 2 28.83 33.88 20.57
N LYS A 3 28.24 34.75 19.74
CA LYS A 3 26.79 34.94 19.66
C LYS A 3 26.15 33.63 19.17
N SER A 4 25.21 33.08 19.92
CA SER A 4 24.35 32.00 19.45
C SER A 4 23.62 32.47 18.20
N ARG A 5 23.77 31.72 17.10
CA ARG A 5 22.95 31.91 15.89
C ARG A 5 21.66 31.14 16.12
N SER A 6 20.51 31.83 16.09
CA SER A 6 19.21 31.18 16.03
C SER A 6 18.75 30.99 14.59
N ILE A 7 17.95 29.95 14.37
CA ILE A 7 17.29 29.63 13.10
C ILE A 7 15.79 29.43 13.38
N PHE A 8 14.94 29.81 12.44
CA PHE A 8 13.49 29.66 12.55
C PHE A 8 13.04 28.44 11.74
N VAL A 9 12.38 27.49 12.39
CA VAL A 9 11.90 26.25 11.78
C VAL A 9 10.38 26.25 11.76
N CYS A 10 9.77 25.98 10.61
CA CYS A 10 8.31 25.88 10.50
C CYS A 10 7.81 24.57 11.11
N ASN A 11 6.92 24.63 12.11
CA ASN A 11 6.27 23.46 12.72
C ASN A 11 5.33 22.70 11.75
N GLU A 12 4.88 23.36 10.69
CA GLU A 12 3.94 22.78 9.73
C GLU A 12 4.63 22.00 8.61
N CYS A 13 5.75 22.50 8.09
CA CYS A 13 6.44 21.90 6.94
C CYS A 13 7.94 21.62 7.17
N GLY A 14 8.50 22.00 8.31
CA GLY A 14 9.90 21.80 8.64
C GLY A 14 10.90 22.69 7.88
N ALA A 15 10.42 23.71 7.16
CA ALA A 15 11.29 24.65 6.44
C ALA A 15 12.09 25.54 7.39
N GLU A 16 13.38 25.72 7.10
CA GLU A 16 14.31 26.54 7.87
C GLU A 16 14.47 27.94 7.26
N SER A 17 14.54 28.97 8.11
CA SER A 17 14.78 30.36 7.73
C SER A 17 15.71 31.04 8.72
N SER A 18 16.62 31.88 8.23
CA SER A 18 17.50 32.70 9.09
C SER A 18 16.83 33.93 9.68
N GLN A 19 15.60 34.26 9.26
CA GLN A 19 14.84 35.42 9.72
C GLN A 19 13.37 35.03 9.95
N TYR A 20 12.72 35.69 10.93
CA TYR A 20 11.30 35.50 11.21
C TYR A 20 10.45 36.37 10.29
N TYR A 21 9.66 35.73 9.43
CA TYR A 21 8.77 36.42 8.49
C TYR A 21 7.29 36.40 8.90
N GLY A 22 6.95 35.85 10.08
CA GLY A 22 5.55 35.66 10.53
C GLY A 22 4.73 34.64 9.73
N ARG A 23 5.12 34.37 8.49
CA ARG A 23 4.56 33.38 7.56
C ARG A 23 5.68 32.49 7.04
N CYS A 24 5.46 31.18 6.99
CA CYS A 24 6.43 30.26 6.41
C CYS A 24 6.58 30.54 4.90
N PRO A 25 7.80 30.72 4.36
CA PRO A 25 8.03 31.00 2.94
C PRO A 25 7.75 29.79 2.05
N VAL A 26 7.68 28.58 2.60
CA VAL A 26 7.49 27.32 1.84
C VAL A 26 6.02 26.90 1.83
N CYS A 27 5.39 26.71 3.01
CA CYS A 27 4.00 26.25 3.07
C CYS A 27 2.96 27.38 3.20
N GLY A 28 3.40 28.62 3.44
CA GLY A 28 2.50 29.76 3.57
C GLY A 28 1.72 29.84 4.89
N SER A 29 1.96 28.95 5.86
CA SER A 29 1.28 28.96 7.16
C SER A 29 1.78 30.09 8.06
N TRP A 30 0.84 30.83 8.65
CA TRP A 30 1.09 31.92 9.59
C TRP A 30 1.45 31.40 10.99
N ASN A 31 2.30 32.12 11.73
CA ASN A 31 2.73 31.80 13.10
C ASN A 31 3.29 30.39 13.31
N SER A 32 3.74 29.76 12.23
CA SER A 32 4.25 28.38 12.24
C SER A 32 5.76 28.31 12.50
N LEU A 33 6.48 29.42 12.40
CA LEU A 33 7.94 29.49 12.57
C LEU A 33 8.31 29.57 14.06
N VAL A 34 9.08 28.61 14.55
CA VAL A 34 9.60 28.55 15.93
C VAL A 34 11.10 28.76 15.92
N GLU A 35 11.59 29.60 16.83
CA GLU A 35 13.02 29.85 17.01
C GLU A 35 13.70 28.65 17.67
N GLN A 36 14.73 28.12 17.02
CA GLN A 36 15.62 27.09 17.57
C GLN A 36 17.04 27.66 17.69
N ALA A 37 17.64 27.51 18.86
CA ALA A 37 19.03 27.88 19.08
C ALA A 37 19.95 26.77 18.53
N LEU A 38 20.88 27.12 17.64
CA LEU A 38 21.90 26.17 17.22
C LEU A 38 22.92 25.98 18.37
N PRO A 39 23.29 24.74 18.73
CA PRO A 39 24.36 24.51 19.67
C PRO A 39 25.68 25.09 19.10
N ALA A 40 26.45 25.75 19.96
CA ALA A 40 27.71 26.36 19.57
C ALA A 40 28.69 25.28 19.10
N LYS A 41 29.03 25.25 17.80
CA LYS A 41 30.11 24.42 17.28
C LYS A 41 31.43 24.93 17.87
N GLU A 42 32.02 24.18 18.80
CA GLU A 42 33.40 24.36 19.18
C GLU A 42 34.28 24.15 17.95
N SER A 43 34.91 25.23 17.50
CA SER A 43 35.90 25.20 16.43
C SER A 43 37.20 24.67 17.01
N ALA A 44 37.43 23.36 16.87
CA ALA A 44 38.73 22.75 17.14
C ALA A 44 39.75 23.15 16.07
N SER A 45 40.25 24.39 16.18
CA SER A 45 41.53 24.80 15.61
C SER A 45 42.61 24.43 16.63
N ALA A 46 43.21 23.25 16.50
CA ALA A 46 44.36 22.85 17.31
C ALA A 46 45.63 22.82 16.45
N ARG A 47 46.47 23.82 16.69
CA ARG A 47 47.88 23.87 16.32
C ARG A 47 48.61 22.68 16.96
N LEU A 48 49.54 22.07 16.22
CA LEU A 48 50.57 21.18 16.76
C LEU A 48 51.42 21.93 17.80
N PRO A 49 51.69 21.34 18.96
CA PRO A 49 53.07 20.91 19.23
C PRO A 49 53.22 19.68 20.14
N GLY A 50 54.32 18.96 19.95
CA GLY A 50 55.16 18.47 21.05
C GLY A 50 54.77 17.17 21.75
N VAL A 51 55.50 16.11 21.36
CA VAL A 51 55.69 14.82 22.03
C VAL A 51 55.73 14.89 23.57
N SER A 52 54.90 14.09 24.25
CA SER A 52 55.35 13.35 25.44
C SER A 52 54.49 12.09 25.67
N ARG A 53 55.18 11.00 26.00
CA ARG A 53 54.68 9.64 26.24
C ARG A 53 53.84 9.60 27.52
N GLY A 54 52.68 8.92 27.45
CA GLY A 54 51.92 8.51 28.63
C GLY A 54 50.93 7.40 28.28
N ARG A 55 51.26 6.17 28.67
CA ARG A 55 50.41 4.98 28.56
C ARG A 55 49.13 5.15 29.38
N SER A 56 47.98 4.80 28.81
CA SER A 56 46.91 4.05 29.50
C SER A 56 45.90 3.55 28.46
N ALA A 57 45.80 2.23 28.36
CA ALA A 57 44.87 1.53 27.51
C ALA A 57 43.49 1.48 28.19
N ALA A 58 42.50 2.09 27.56
CA ALA A 58 41.09 1.80 27.79
C ALA A 58 40.46 1.52 26.43
N THR A 59 40.16 0.25 26.19
CA THR A 59 39.66 -0.32 24.93
C THR A 59 38.21 0.09 24.73
N SER A 60 37.99 1.32 24.27
CA SER A 60 36.74 1.74 23.64
C SER A 60 36.94 1.59 22.14
N THR A 61 36.33 0.57 21.55
CA THR A 61 36.22 0.41 20.09
C THR A 61 35.34 1.52 19.52
N LYS A 62 35.90 2.73 19.43
CA LYS A 62 35.36 3.79 18.57
C LYS A 62 35.48 3.30 17.14
N THR A 63 34.36 2.87 16.55
CA THR A 63 34.25 2.70 15.11
C THR A 63 34.49 4.06 14.46
N THR A 64 35.72 4.31 14.04
CA THR A 64 36.09 5.44 13.20
C THR A 64 35.38 5.26 11.87
N GLN A 65 34.41 6.13 11.59
CA GLN A 65 33.81 6.23 10.26
C GLN A 65 34.94 6.53 9.27
N GLN A 66 35.37 5.52 8.51
CA GLN A 66 36.35 5.73 7.47
C GLN A 66 35.72 6.58 6.37
N PRO A 67 36.42 7.62 5.86
CA PRO A 67 35.91 8.43 4.77
C PRO A 67 35.65 7.52 3.56
N ARG A 68 34.40 7.50 3.07
CA ARG A 68 34.05 6.78 1.85
C ARG A 68 34.60 7.54 0.66
N LEU A 69 35.39 6.87 -0.17
CA LEU A 69 35.86 7.43 -1.44
C LEU A 69 34.67 7.52 -2.41
N ALA A 70 34.60 8.63 -3.15
CA ALA A 70 33.68 8.72 -4.27
C ALA A 70 34.13 7.75 -5.38
N LEU A 71 33.22 6.92 -5.86
CA LEU A 71 33.44 5.99 -6.96
C LEU A 71 32.72 6.51 -8.20
N THR A 72 33.31 6.30 -9.38
CA THR A 72 32.59 6.47 -10.65
C THR A 72 31.55 5.37 -10.81
N LEU A 73 30.49 5.59 -11.60
CA LEU A 73 29.42 4.60 -11.80
C LEU A 73 29.98 3.23 -12.27
N ASN A 74 31.00 3.22 -13.12
CA ASN A 74 31.64 2.00 -13.63
C ASN A 74 32.39 1.20 -12.55
N GLN A 75 32.68 1.82 -11.41
CA GLN A 75 33.37 1.21 -10.27
C GLN A 75 32.38 0.69 -9.21
N ILE A 76 31.08 0.91 -9.41
CA ILE A 76 30.03 0.38 -8.54
C ILE A 76 29.66 -1.00 -9.07
N GLU A 77 29.98 -2.05 -8.31
CA GLU A 77 29.59 -3.40 -8.65
C GLU A 77 28.07 -3.59 -8.49
N ASP A 78 27.44 -4.23 -9.47
CA ASP A 78 26.06 -4.68 -9.38
C ASP A 78 25.98 -5.87 -8.41
N HIS A 79 25.66 -5.59 -7.15
CA HIS A 79 25.34 -6.64 -6.19
C HIS A 79 23.84 -6.90 -6.16
N PRO A 80 23.34 -8.02 -6.70
CA PRO A 80 21.94 -8.39 -6.56
C PRO A 80 21.62 -8.55 -5.06
N GLN A 81 20.83 -7.63 -4.51
CA GLN A 81 20.39 -7.72 -3.12
C GLN A 81 19.44 -8.89 -2.96
N MET A 82 19.83 -9.89 -2.16
CA MET A 82 18.94 -10.98 -1.78
C MET A 82 17.81 -10.42 -0.90
N ARG A 83 16.58 -10.45 -1.42
CA ARG A 83 15.38 -10.03 -0.70
C ARG A 83 14.91 -11.11 0.24
N LEU A 84 14.39 -10.70 1.40
CA LEU A 84 13.76 -11.59 2.36
C LEU A 84 12.26 -11.72 2.00
N PRO A 85 11.73 -12.93 1.82
CA PRO A 85 10.30 -13.11 1.65
C PRO A 85 9.59 -12.76 2.97
N SER A 86 8.58 -11.90 2.91
CA SER A 86 7.76 -11.56 4.08
C SER A 86 6.84 -12.70 4.51
N GLY A 87 6.61 -13.67 3.60
CA GLY A 87 5.62 -14.73 3.74
C GLY A 87 4.21 -14.34 3.26
N TYR A 88 4.05 -13.11 2.78
CA TYR A 88 2.83 -12.54 2.22
C TYR A 88 3.15 -12.11 0.78
N GLY A 89 2.60 -12.81 -0.22
CA GLY A 89 2.92 -12.58 -1.63
C GLY A 89 2.49 -11.20 -2.15
N GLU A 90 1.39 -10.66 -1.64
CA GLU A 90 0.88 -9.33 -1.97
C GLU A 90 1.75 -8.24 -1.35
N LEU A 91 2.24 -8.44 -0.11
CA LEU A 91 3.22 -7.52 0.49
C LEU A 91 4.55 -7.56 -0.27
N ASP A 92 5.04 -8.76 -0.60
CA ASP A 92 6.29 -8.93 -1.36
C ASP A 92 6.19 -8.25 -2.72
N ARG A 93 5.05 -8.38 -3.43
CA ARG A 93 4.77 -7.65 -4.67
C ARG A 93 4.90 -6.14 -4.48
N VAL A 94 4.21 -5.58 -3.48
CA VAL A 94 4.19 -4.14 -3.22
C VAL A 94 5.60 -3.61 -2.86
N LEU A 95 6.43 -4.44 -2.21
CA LEU A 95 7.83 -4.13 -1.90
C LEU A 95 8.78 -4.30 -3.10
N GLY A 96 8.32 -4.84 -4.23
CA GLY A 96 9.14 -5.08 -5.42
C GLY A 96 9.86 -6.43 -5.41
N GLY A 97 9.24 -7.45 -4.83
CA GLY A 97 9.74 -8.83 -4.75
C GLY A 97 10.23 -9.26 -3.37
N GLY A 98 9.90 -8.51 -2.31
CA GLY A 98 10.25 -8.83 -0.92
C GLY A 98 11.01 -7.73 -0.18
N ILE A 99 11.31 -7.99 1.09
CA ILE A 99 11.93 -7.04 2.03
C ILE A 99 13.40 -6.88 1.69
N VAL A 100 13.85 -5.63 1.56
CA VAL A 100 15.24 -5.31 1.23
C VAL A 100 16.06 -5.12 2.52
N PRO A 101 17.20 -5.83 2.69
CA PRO A 101 18.09 -5.63 3.83
C PRO A 101 18.59 -4.18 3.96
N GLY A 102 18.66 -3.67 5.19
CA GLY A 102 19.15 -2.31 5.46
C GLY A 102 18.25 -1.18 4.91
N SER A 103 17.00 -1.50 4.57
CA SER A 103 16.03 -0.53 4.07
C SER A 103 15.09 -0.02 5.16
N LEU A 104 14.51 1.15 4.90
CA LEU A 104 13.45 1.73 5.71
C LEU A 104 12.12 1.80 4.95
N VAL A 105 11.12 1.09 5.46
CA VAL A 105 9.76 1.05 4.90
C VAL A 105 8.79 1.75 5.84
N LEU A 106 8.05 2.74 5.33
CA LEU A 106 6.96 3.41 6.03
C LEU A 106 5.62 2.79 5.62
N LEU A 107 4.82 2.36 6.60
CA LEU A 107 3.43 1.93 6.42
C LEU A 107 2.49 3.02 6.95
N GLY A 108 1.94 3.81 6.04
CA GLY A 108 0.92 4.82 6.28
C GLY A 108 -0.50 4.24 6.22
N GLY A 109 -1.45 4.89 6.88
CA GLY A 109 -2.88 4.59 6.72
C GLY A 109 -3.73 5.04 7.90
N ASP A 110 -5.05 4.99 7.71
CA ASP A 110 -6.01 5.42 8.73
C ASP A 110 -5.91 4.59 10.02
N PRO A 111 -6.18 5.17 11.20
CA PRO A 111 -6.32 4.40 12.44
C PRO A 111 -7.35 3.29 12.29
N GLY A 112 -7.03 2.09 12.77
CA GLY A 112 -7.93 0.92 12.69
C GLY A 112 -7.98 0.21 11.34
N ILE A 113 -7.23 0.65 10.32
CA ILE A 113 -7.17 -0.06 9.02
C ILE A 113 -6.47 -1.43 9.11
N GLY A 114 -5.73 -1.71 10.19
CA GLY A 114 -5.04 -3.00 10.39
C GLY A 114 -3.53 -2.98 10.09
N LYS A 115 -2.87 -1.82 10.16
CA LYS A 115 -1.40 -1.69 10.00
C LYS A 115 -0.63 -2.57 10.98
N SER A 116 -0.93 -2.45 12.28
CA SER A 116 -0.33 -3.25 13.35
C SER A 116 -0.64 -4.74 13.15
N THR A 117 -1.86 -5.08 12.71
CA THR A 117 -2.24 -6.46 12.40
C THR A 117 -1.37 -7.06 11.29
N LEU A 118 -1.22 -6.34 10.17
CA LEU A 118 -0.38 -6.77 9.04
C LEU A 118 1.06 -6.99 9.47
N LEU A 119 1.65 -6.01 10.16
CA LEU A 119 3.05 -6.08 10.57
C LEU A 119 3.30 -7.13 11.66
N LEU A 120 2.36 -7.34 12.57
CA LEU A 120 2.47 -8.41 13.57
C LEU A 120 2.37 -9.81 12.92
N GLN A 121 1.52 -9.97 11.91
CA GLN A 121 1.43 -11.18 11.09
C GLN A 121 2.74 -11.45 10.34
N VAL A 122 3.30 -10.42 9.69
CA VAL A 122 4.58 -10.50 8.99
C VAL A 122 5.72 -10.82 9.96
N ALA A 123 5.75 -10.18 11.13
CA ALA A 123 6.72 -10.45 12.17
C ALA A 123 6.67 -11.90 12.65
N ASN A 124 5.47 -12.44 12.87
CA ASN A 124 5.28 -13.83 13.27
C ASN A 124 5.86 -14.79 12.22
N GLN A 125 5.60 -14.53 10.94
CA GLN A 125 6.06 -15.38 9.85
C GLN A 125 7.57 -15.31 9.66
N LEU A 126 8.15 -14.11 9.76
CA LEU A 126 9.59 -13.90 9.68
C LEU A 126 10.33 -14.52 10.89
N ALA A 127 9.73 -14.47 12.08
CA ALA A 127 10.33 -14.99 13.32
C ALA A 127 10.58 -16.50 13.30
N MET A 128 9.95 -17.23 12.38
CA MET A 128 10.20 -18.66 12.15
C MET A 128 11.62 -18.92 11.59
N ARG A 129 12.25 -17.91 10.97
CA ARG A 129 13.55 -18.05 10.30
C ARG A 129 14.56 -16.97 10.65
N GLN A 130 14.10 -15.84 11.18
CA GLN A 130 14.89 -14.63 11.40
C GLN A 130 14.68 -14.10 12.82
N ARG A 131 15.65 -13.35 13.32
CA ARG A 131 15.47 -12.56 14.55
C ARG A 131 14.66 -11.32 14.21
N VAL A 132 13.49 -11.17 14.84
CA VAL A 132 12.59 -10.05 14.62
C VAL A 132 12.39 -9.30 15.92
N LEU A 133 12.54 -7.98 15.88
CA LEU A 133 12.19 -7.10 17.00
C LEU A 133 10.90 -6.33 16.67
N TYR A 134 9.89 -6.46 17.52
CA TYR A 134 8.68 -5.65 17.47
C TYR A 134 8.71 -4.64 18.61
N VAL A 135 8.80 -3.35 18.29
CA VAL A 135 8.72 -2.26 19.25
C VAL A 135 7.30 -1.72 19.25
N CYS A 136 6.61 -1.83 20.37
CA CYS A 136 5.26 -1.29 20.53
C CYS A 136 5.28 -0.05 21.42
N ALA A 137 4.91 1.08 20.85
CA ALA A 137 4.90 2.38 21.51
C ALA A 137 3.46 2.83 21.86
N GLU A 138 2.43 2.31 21.16
CA GLU A 138 1.03 2.66 21.41
C GLU A 138 0.28 1.68 22.31
N GLU A 139 0.71 0.42 22.39
CA GLU A 139 0.00 -0.65 23.09
C GLU A 139 0.89 -1.36 24.11
N SER A 140 0.29 -1.85 25.18
CA SER A 140 1.02 -2.63 26.18
C SER A 140 1.47 -3.98 25.61
N GLY A 141 2.59 -4.50 26.11
CA GLY A 141 3.09 -5.80 25.67
C GLY A 141 2.09 -6.95 25.85
N GLN A 142 1.22 -6.87 26.87
CA GLN A 142 0.15 -7.84 27.10
C GLN A 142 -0.93 -7.79 26.00
N GLN A 143 -1.33 -6.59 25.56
CA GLN A 143 -2.29 -6.42 24.46
C GLN A 143 -1.73 -6.96 23.14
N VAL A 144 -0.46 -6.67 22.84
CA VAL A 144 0.21 -7.22 21.65
C VAL A 144 0.27 -8.74 21.71
N LYS A 145 0.63 -9.33 22.87
CA LYS A 145 0.67 -10.79 23.07
C LYS A 145 -0.70 -11.45 22.82
N LEU A 146 -1.79 -10.87 23.30
CA LEU A 146 -3.14 -11.40 23.09
C LEU A 146 -3.52 -11.42 21.61
N ARG A 147 -3.18 -10.38 20.84
CA ARG A 147 -3.41 -10.35 19.39
C ARG A 147 -2.52 -11.35 18.67
N TRP A 148 -1.24 -11.39 19.02
CA TRP A 148 -0.29 -12.36 18.46
C TRP A 148 -0.78 -13.81 18.63
N GLN A 149 -1.29 -14.17 19.81
CA GLN A 149 -1.87 -15.50 20.06
C GLN A 149 -3.05 -15.83 19.15
N ARG A 150 -3.92 -14.84 18.86
CA ARG A 150 -5.07 -15.03 17.96
C ARG A 150 -4.63 -15.20 16.51
N LEU A 151 -3.62 -14.46 16.08
CA LEU A 151 -3.06 -14.52 14.73
C LEU A 151 -2.25 -15.82 14.48
N GLY A 152 -1.52 -16.30 15.50
CA GLY A 152 -0.62 -17.45 15.39
C GLY A 152 -1.27 -18.84 15.38
N GLN A 153 -2.51 -18.99 15.85
CA GLN A 153 -3.20 -20.30 15.89
C GLN A 153 -3.87 -20.69 14.55
N GLY A 154 -3.70 -19.90 13.49
CA GLY A 154 -4.41 -20.07 12.21
C GLY A 154 -3.69 -20.83 11.10
N GLU A 155 -2.46 -21.33 11.31
CA GLU A 155 -1.65 -22.00 10.28
C GLU A 155 -1.43 -23.51 10.54
N SER A 156 -2.50 -24.27 10.58
CA SER A 156 -2.43 -25.72 10.35
C SER A 156 -3.65 -26.15 9.52
N GLY A 157 -3.48 -26.19 8.19
CA GLY A 157 -4.44 -26.85 7.29
C GLY A 157 -4.92 -26.05 6.08
N GLY A 158 -4.01 -25.56 5.24
CA GLY A 158 -4.34 -25.15 3.87
C GLY A 158 -4.40 -26.37 2.93
N GLY A 159 -5.39 -27.25 3.13
CA GLY A 159 -5.66 -28.38 2.25
C GLY A 159 -7.10 -28.29 1.78
N SER A 160 -7.27 -28.03 0.48
CA SER A 160 -8.55 -28.07 -0.24
C SER A 160 -9.38 -29.29 0.16
N ARG A 161 -10.49 -29.06 0.88
CA ARG A 161 -11.56 -30.05 0.98
C ARG A 161 -12.75 -29.54 0.20
N GLU A 162 -12.87 -30.14 -0.98
CA GLU A 162 -14.06 -30.13 -1.83
C GLU A 162 -15.31 -30.47 -1.02
N SER A 163 -16.36 -29.70 -1.27
CA SER A 163 -17.70 -29.88 -0.77
C SER A 163 -18.39 -31.09 -1.43
N GLY A 164 -18.11 -32.28 -0.90
CA GLY A 164 -18.81 -33.52 -1.26
C GLY A 164 -19.99 -33.84 -0.33
N GLY A 165 -21.21 -33.68 -0.86
CA GLY A 165 -22.40 -34.53 -0.61
C GLY A 165 -22.84 -34.85 0.82
N LYS A 166 -23.91 -34.17 1.29
CA LYS A 166 -24.73 -34.65 2.42
C LYS A 166 -25.56 -35.87 2.00
N ALA A 167 -25.12 -37.08 2.38
CA ALA A 167 -25.95 -38.27 2.43
C ALA A 167 -26.45 -38.53 3.86
N LYS A 168 -27.76 -38.73 4.00
CA LYS A 168 -28.50 -39.02 5.23
C LYS A 168 -28.04 -40.34 5.86
N GLY A 169 -27.78 -40.35 7.16
CA GLY A 169 -27.57 -41.55 7.96
C GLY A 169 -28.07 -41.37 9.39
N LYS A 170 -29.15 -42.07 9.74
CA LYS A 170 -29.83 -42.12 11.04
C LYS A 170 -28.85 -42.52 12.17
N ARG A 171 -28.86 -41.81 13.31
CA ARG A 171 -28.35 -42.29 14.59
C ARG A 171 -29.51 -42.72 15.49
N GLN A 172 -29.54 -44.00 15.83
CA GLN A 172 -30.35 -44.57 16.92
C GLN A 172 -29.67 -44.35 18.28
N LYS A 173 -30.51 -44.19 19.30
CA LYS A 173 -30.21 -44.02 20.74
C LYS A 173 -29.75 -45.34 21.40
N ALA A 174 -28.80 -45.24 22.32
CA ALA A 174 -28.74 -45.95 23.63
C ALA A 174 -27.73 -45.17 24.50
N LYS A 175 -28.05 -44.52 25.63
CA LYS A 175 -28.50 -44.92 27.00
C LYS A 175 -27.39 -45.52 27.90
N GLY A 176 -27.23 -44.90 29.08
CA GLY A 176 -26.51 -45.35 30.29
C GLY A 176 -25.03 -44.93 30.31
N GLY A 177 -24.40 -44.42 31.37
CA GLY A 177 -24.70 -44.17 32.79
C GLY A 177 -23.38 -43.67 33.42
N GLU A 178 -23.41 -42.56 34.16
CA GLU A 178 -22.95 -42.43 35.56
C GLU A 178 -21.49 -42.85 35.90
N ASP A 179 -20.69 -41.81 36.22
CA ASP A 179 -19.91 -41.62 37.46
C ASP A 179 -18.45 -42.13 37.67
N TRP A 180 -17.57 -41.14 37.93
CA TRP A 180 -16.23 -41.03 38.59
C TRP A 180 -15.12 -42.07 38.32
N ASP A 181 -13.89 -41.65 37.95
CA ASP A 181 -12.77 -41.42 38.89
C ASP A 181 -11.43 -41.06 38.19
N GLU A 182 -10.47 -40.65 39.01
CA GLU A 182 -9.15 -40.05 38.74
C GLU A 182 -8.13 -40.82 37.88
N SER A 183 -7.24 -40.01 37.28
CA SER A 183 -5.84 -40.30 36.89
C SER A 183 -5.58 -41.28 35.75
N GLU A 184 -5.03 -40.78 34.65
CA GLU A 184 -3.92 -41.45 33.96
C GLU A 184 -3.12 -40.45 33.11
N ASP A 185 -1.87 -40.32 33.54
CA ASP A 185 -0.73 -39.75 32.85
C ASP A 185 -0.59 -40.34 31.44
N SER A 186 -0.66 -39.50 30.40
CA SER A 186 -0.16 -39.86 29.07
C SER A 186 0.25 -38.62 28.30
N GLY A 187 1.54 -38.29 28.44
CA GLY A 187 2.38 -37.85 27.33
C GLY A 187 1.84 -36.68 26.51
N LEU A 188 1.95 -35.47 27.05
CA LEU A 188 2.13 -34.29 26.21
C LEU A 188 3.49 -34.44 25.52
N GLU A 189 3.50 -35.10 24.37
CA GLU A 189 4.60 -34.99 23.42
C GLU A 189 4.77 -33.50 23.13
N GLU A 190 5.83 -32.92 23.71
CA GLU A 190 6.35 -31.62 23.32
C GLU A 190 6.61 -31.69 21.81
N VAL A 191 5.68 -31.14 21.03
CA VAL A 191 5.94 -30.75 19.66
C VAL A 191 7.03 -29.69 19.77
N SER A 192 8.26 -30.12 19.58
CA SER A 192 9.45 -29.29 19.48
C SER A 192 9.38 -28.45 18.20
N GLY A 193 8.46 -27.48 18.19
CA GLY A 193 8.41 -26.39 17.22
C GLY A 193 9.50 -25.40 17.58
N GLY A 194 10.42 -25.14 16.65
CA GLY A 194 11.53 -24.21 16.86
C GLY A 194 11.05 -22.91 17.49
N LYS A 195 11.66 -22.52 18.62
CA LYS A 195 11.32 -21.29 19.35
C LYS A 195 11.40 -20.10 18.39
N GLY A 196 10.25 -19.54 18.01
CA GLY A 196 10.17 -18.35 17.17
C GLY A 196 10.97 -17.22 17.79
N GLN A 197 11.83 -16.57 17.00
CA GLN A 197 12.73 -15.51 17.45
C GLN A 197 12.07 -14.13 17.36
N LEU A 198 10.85 -14.02 17.89
CA LEU A 198 10.10 -12.75 17.97
C LEU A 198 10.30 -12.12 19.34
N TYR A 199 11.00 -10.98 19.36
CA TYR A 199 11.24 -10.17 20.54
C TYR A 199 10.26 -9.00 20.57
N LEU A 200 9.69 -8.70 21.74
CA LEU A 200 8.76 -7.59 21.94
C LEU A 200 9.37 -6.59 22.91
N LEU A 201 9.43 -5.33 22.52
CA LEU A 201 9.93 -4.21 23.33
C LEU A 201 8.84 -3.16 23.49
N PRO A 202 8.15 -3.11 24.64
CA PRO A 202 7.20 -2.04 24.95
C PRO A 202 7.95 -0.81 25.45
N GLU A 203 8.42 0.03 24.53
CA GLU A 203 9.26 1.19 24.83
C GLU A 203 8.93 2.36 23.91
N ILE A 204 9.08 3.58 24.43
CA ILE A 204 8.82 4.85 23.72
C ILE A 204 10.06 5.73 23.59
N ASP A 205 11.05 5.54 24.47
CA ASP A 205 12.30 6.29 24.43
C ASP A 205 13.21 5.81 23.28
N LEU A 206 13.54 6.73 22.36
CA LEU A 206 14.31 6.42 21.17
C LEU A 206 15.73 5.92 21.50
N GLU A 207 16.39 6.48 22.51
CA GLU A 207 17.77 6.09 22.84
C GLU A 207 17.82 4.62 23.29
N THR A 208 16.87 4.22 24.14
CA THR A 208 16.70 2.84 24.60
C THR A 208 16.43 1.90 23.42
N ILE A 209 15.56 2.29 22.48
CA ILE A 209 15.27 1.50 21.28
C ILE A 209 16.51 1.35 20.40
N LEU A 210 17.28 2.42 20.18
CA LEU A 210 18.51 2.38 19.38
C LEU A 210 19.57 1.47 20.00
N MET A 211 19.74 1.51 21.32
CA MET A 211 20.65 0.62 22.05
C MET A 211 20.24 -0.85 21.88
N GLU A 212 18.95 -1.16 21.98
CA GLU A 212 18.46 -2.53 21.81
C GLU A 212 18.65 -3.02 20.37
N LEU A 213 18.40 -2.17 19.36
CA LEU A 213 18.67 -2.50 17.96
C LEU A 213 20.16 -2.80 17.70
N GLU A 214 21.08 -2.04 18.31
CA GLU A 214 22.52 -2.28 18.19
C GLU A 214 22.98 -3.57 18.90
N SER A 215 22.36 -3.88 20.04
CA SER A 215 22.65 -5.05 20.88
C SER A 215 22.11 -6.34 20.26
N LEU A 216 20.81 -6.38 19.99
CA LEU A 216 20.10 -7.55 19.49
C LEU A 216 20.46 -7.87 18.03
N ARG A 217 20.76 -6.83 17.23
CA ARG A 217 20.98 -6.89 15.78
C ARG A 217 19.96 -7.78 15.06
N PRO A 218 18.66 -7.46 15.13
CA PRO A 218 17.64 -8.22 14.44
C PRO A 218 17.80 -8.08 12.92
N THR A 219 17.36 -9.09 12.16
CA THR A 219 17.32 -9.00 10.69
C THR A 219 16.24 -8.01 10.25
N VAL A 220 15.11 -8.02 10.96
CA VAL A 220 13.97 -7.13 10.73
C VAL A 220 13.52 -6.54 12.06
N ALA A 221 13.27 -5.23 12.08
CA ALA A 221 12.65 -4.55 13.20
C ALA A 221 11.39 -3.80 12.76
N ILE A 222 10.42 -3.71 13.65
CA ILE A 222 9.13 -3.04 13.43
C ILE A 222 8.92 -2.02 14.54
N ILE A 223 8.58 -0.79 14.17
CA ILE A 223 8.27 0.31 15.08
C ILE A 223 6.80 0.69 14.93
N ASP A 224 5.99 0.39 15.94
CA ASP A 224 4.54 0.61 15.94
C ASP A 224 4.11 1.44 17.16
N SER A 225 4.03 2.77 17.10
CA SER A 225 4.15 3.66 15.93
C SER A 225 5.21 4.75 16.12
N ILE A 226 5.61 5.41 15.04
CA ILE A 226 6.61 6.51 15.10
C ILE A 226 6.12 7.73 15.86
N GLN A 227 4.80 7.98 15.88
CA GLN A 227 4.23 9.15 16.55
C GLN A 227 4.37 9.07 18.07
N ALA A 228 4.43 7.87 18.63
CA ALA A 228 4.56 7.65 20.06
C ALA A 228 6.02 7.71 20.56
N LEU A 229 7.01 7.74 19.66
CA LEU A 229 8.42 7.83 20.06
C LEU A 229 8.77 9.22 20.59
N TYR A 230 9.68 9.22 21.56
CA TYR A 230 10.24 10.40 22.18
C TYR A 230 11.77 10.39 22.09
N TYR A 231 12.34 11.50 21.64
CA TYR A 231 13.76 11.77 21.70
C TYR A 231 14.06 12.93 22.65
N ALA A 232 14.69 12.63 23.78
CA ALA A 232 14.92 13.57 24.88
C ALA A 232 15.81 14.76 24.52
N THR A 233 16.67 14.63 23.50
CA THR A 233 17.55 15.72 23.05
C THR A 233 16.80 16.85 22.35
N LEU A 234 15.55 16.62 21.95
CA LEU A 234 14.68 17.62 21.33
C LEU A 234 13.73 18.23 22.35
N THR A 235 13.54 19.55 22.27
CA THR A 235 12.59 20.29 23.12
C THR A 235 11.13 20.17 22.67
N SER A 236 10.88 19.60 21.49
CA SER A 236 9.54 19.42 20.94
C SER A 236 8.81 18.22 21.56
N ALA A 237 7.49 18.35 21.74
CA ALA A 237 6.66 17.30 22.32
C ALA A 237 6.60 16.03 21.42
N PRO A 238 6.48 14.82 22.01
CA PRO A 238 6.20 13.57 21.28
C PRO A 238 5.05 13.74 20.27
N GLY A 239 5.15 13.07 19.13
CA GLY A 239 4.16 13.16 18.04
C GLY A 239 4.22 14.45 17.21
N SER A 240 5.02 15.45 17.61
CA SER A 240 5.29 16.61 16.75
C SER A 240 6.08 16.21 15.50
N VAL A 241 5.93 17.00 14.43
CA VAL A 241 6.62 16.77 13.15
C VAL A 241 8.14 16.69 13.34
N SER A 242 8.72 17.56 14.17
CA SER A 242 10.16 17.58 14.47
C SER A 242 10.64 16.31 15.18
N GLN A 243 9.92 15.85 16.22
CA GLN A 243 10.22 14.57 16.89
C GLN A 243 10.19 13.42 15.88
N VAL A 244 9.09 13.28 15.14
CA VAL A 244 8.88 12.18 14.19
C VAL A 244 9.95 12.15 13.10
N ARG A 245 10.35 13.31 12.57
CA ARG A 245 11.40 13.44 11.55
C ARG A 245 12.77 13.02 12.06
N GLU A 246 13.17 13.51 13.22
CA GLU A 246 14.49 13.19 13.79
C GLU A 246 14.57 11.74 14.28
N CYS A 247 13.53 11.22 14.92
CA CYS A 247 13.44 9.80 15.28
C CYS A 247 13.61 8.91 14.03
N THR A 248 12.91 9.24 12.94
CA THR A 248 13.01 8.51 11.68
C THR A 248 14.42 8.60 11.07
N SER A 249 15.06 9.78 11.14
CA SER A 249 16.42 10.00 10.66
C SER A 249 17.45 9.16 11.42
N ALA A 250 17.37 9.15 12.76
CA ALA A 250 18.24 8.36 13.62
C ALA A 250 18.08 6.86 13.36
N LEU A 251 16.83 6.39 13.27
CA LEU A 251 16.50 5.01 12.93
C LEU A 251 17.04 4.62 11.54
N MET A 252 16.89 5.48 10.53
CA MET A 252 17.42 5.25 9.18
C MET A 252 18.95 5.11 9.16
N GLN A 253 19.65 5.99 9.88
CA GLN A 253 21.11 5.95 9.95
C GLN A 253 21.59 4.65 10.60
N LEU A 254 20.92 4.22 11.68
CA LEU A 254 21.22 2.96 12.34
C LEU A 254 20.92 1.76 11.42
N ALA A 255 19.74 1.72 10.80
CA ALA A 255 19.31 0.64 9.90
C ALA A 255 20.31 0.40 8.77
N LYS A 256 20.79 1.48 8.12
CA LYS A 256 21.80 1.39 7.05
C LYS A 256 23.18 0.98 7.55
N ARG A 257 23.58 1.41 8.74
CA ARG A 257 24.89 1.04 9.33
C ARG A 257 24.91 -0.42 9.81
N ALA A 258 23.84 -0.88 10.43
CA ALA A 258 23.71 -2.21 11.01
C ALA A 258 23.10 -3.24 10.04
N ASN A 259 22.71 -2.81 8.83
CA ASN A 259 22.03 -3.61 7.81
C ASN A 259 20.72 -4.27 8.33
N ILE A 260 19.95 -3.52 9.12
CA ILE A 260 18.66 -3.94 9.68
C ILE A 260 17.54 -3.46 8.74
N SER A 261 16.60 -4.34 8.39
CA SER A 261 15.40 -3.93 7.65
C SER A 261 14.37 -3.36 8.64
N LEU A 262 13.96 -2.12 8.48
CA LEU A 262 13.07 -1.46 9.43
C LEU A 262 11.71 -1.13 8.81
N PHE A 263 10.64 -1.54 9.48
CA PHE A 263 9.28 -1.08 9.20
C PHE A 263 8.87 -0.05 10.24
N ILE A 264 8.32 1.07 9.78
CA ILE A 264 7.77 2.12 10.64
C ILE A 264 6.28 2.27 10.34
N VAL A 265 5.44 2.25 11.38
CA VAL A 265 4.02 2.58 11.27
C VAL A 265 3.82 4.08 11.46
N GLY A 266 3.10 4.69 10.53
CA GLY A 266 2.65 6.08 10.63
C GLY A 266 1.14 6.19 10.46
N HIS A 267 0.45 6.80 11.42
CA HIS A 267 -0.95 7.19 11.29
C HIS A 267 -1.14 8.38 10.34
N VAL A 268 -2.17 8.33 9.50
CA VAL A 268 -2.66 9.49 8.73
C VAL A 268 -3.73 10.19 9.57
N THR A 269 -3.56 11.48 9.84
CA THR A 269 -4.59 12.30 10.50
C THR A 269 -5.59 12.84 9.47
N LYS A 270 -6.86 13.02 9.87
CA LYS A 270 -7.98 13.42 8.99
C LYS A 270 -7.78 14.74 8.21
N GLU A 271 -6.82 15.56 8.62
CA GLU A 271 -6.52 16.85 8.02
C GLU A 271 -5.18 16.85 7.26
N GLY A 272 -4.47 15.71 7.20
CA GLY A 272 -3.18 15.59 6.52
C GLY A 272 -2.03 16.46 7.08
N ALA A 273 -2.28 17.25 8.12
CA ALA A 273 -1.42 18.35 8.56
C ALA A 273 -0.51 18.02 9.76
N ILE A 274 -0.92 17.10 10.65
CA ILE A 274 -0.15 16.86 11.88
C ILE A 274 0.61 15.53 11.72
N ALA A 275 1.87 15.65 11.30
CA ALA A 275 2.85 14.56 11.20
C ALA A 275 2.39 13.34 10.39
N GLY A 276 1.72 13.58 9.26
CA GLY A 276 1.34 12.53 8.32
C GLY A 276 2.55 11.86 7.66
N PRO A 277 2.38 10.66 7.05
CA PRO A 277 3.43 9.96 6.31
C PRO A 277 4.13 10.83 5.26
N LYS A 278 3.43 11.82 4.69
CA LYS A 278 3.97 12.81 3.74
C LYS A 278 5.24 13.53 4.18
N VAL A 279 5.39 13.81 5.48
CA VAL A 279 6.63 14.45 5.99
C VAL A 279 7.80 13.46 5.97
N LEU A 280 7.51 12.18 6.20
CA LEU A 280 8.49 11.10 6.22
C LEU A 280 8.78 10.52 4.83
N GLU A 281 7.91 10.75 3.84
CA GLU A 281 8.00 10.19 2.49
C GLU A 281 9.38 10.39 1.86
N HIS A 282 9.99 11.55 2.06
CA HIS A 282 11.31 11.84 1.49
C HIS A 282 12.46 11.18 2.25
N LEU A 283 12.28 10.90 3.54
CA LEU A 283 13.31 10.35 4.43
C LEU A 283 13.46 8.84 4.30
N VAL A 284 12.37 8.13 4.03
CA VAL A 284 12.34 6.67 3.94
C VAL A 284 12.69 6.16 2.53
N ASP A 285 13.05 4.89 2.41
CA ASP A 285 13.36 4.30 1.11
C ASP A 285 12.10 3.82 0.37
N THR A 286 11.12 3.28 1.10
CA THR A 286 9.83 2.83 0.57
C THR A 286 8.67 3.38 1.41
N VAL A 287 7.60 3.80 0.74
CA VAL A 287 6.36 4.31 1.35
C VAL A 287 5.20 3.49 0.83
N LEU A 288 4.50 2.84 1.75
CA LEU A 288 3.29 2.08 1.51
C LEU A 288 2.11 2.77 2.20
N TYR A 289 0.97 2.80 1.54
CA TYR A 289 -0.29 3.26 2.11
C TYR A 289 -1.26 2.09 2.21
N PHE A 290 -1.83 1.90 3.39
CA PHE A 290 -2.90 0.94 3.62
C PHE A 290 -4.23 1.69 3.68
N GLU A 291 -5.02 1.49 2.64
CA GLU A 291 -6.27 2.17 2.36
C GLU A 291 -7.43 1.16 2.43
N GLY A 292 -8.63 1.65 2.72
CA GLY A 292 -9.82 0.82 2.65
C GLY A 292 -11.03 1.65 3.05
N ASP A 293 -12.13 1.45 2.32
CA ASP A 293 -13.40 2.04 2.70
C ASP A 293 -13.95 1.29 3.93
N ARG A 294 -14.62 2.03 4.82
CA ARG A 294 -15.29 1.45 6.00
C ARG A 294 -16.38 0.46 5.63
N PHE A 295 -16.94 0.60 4.44
CA PHE A 295 -18.02 -0.24 3.92
C PHE A 295 -17.53 -1.37 3.01
N ALA A 296 -16.26 -1.34 2.58
CA ALA A 296 -15.66 -2.42 1.82
C ALA A 296 -15.04 -3.47 2.76
N SER A 297 -15.21 -4.76 2.45
CA SER A 297 -14.55 -5.83 3.22
C SER A 297 -13.04 -5.92 2.93
N HIS A 298 -12.62 -5.42 1.77
CA HIS A 298 -11.24 -5.46 1.31
C HIS A 298 -10.48 -4.17 1.63
N ARG A 299 -9.16 -4.31 1.75
CA ARG A 299 -8.19 -3.28 2.06
C ARG A 299 -7.08 -3.33 1.02
N LEU A 300 -6.62 -2.16 0.61
CA LEU A 300 -5.69 -1.96 -0.49
C LEU A 300 -4.36 -1.45 0.07
N LEU A 301 -3.29 -2.22 -0.12
CA LEU A 301 -1.93 -1.81 0.21
C LEU A 301 -1.25 -1.29 -1.07
N ARG A 302 -0.89 -0.02 -1.11
CA ARG A 302 -0.37 0.65 -2.30
C ARG A 302 1.04 1.17 -2.09
N SER A 303 1.95 0.95 -3.03
CA SER A 303 3.25 1.63 -3.03
C SER A 303 3.13 3.05 -3.61
N VAL A 304 3.57 4.06 -2.87
CA VAL A 304 3.62 5.46 -3.34
C VAL A 304 5.05 5.84 -3.72
N LYS A 305 6.02 5.37 -2.94
CA LYS A 305 7.44 5.51 -3.22
C LYS A 305 8.10 4.16 -3.03
N ASN A 306 8.90 3.71 -3.99
CA ASN A 306 9.69 2.50 -3.83
C ASN A 306 11.04 2.69 -4.52
N ARG A 307 12.12 2.81 -3.74
CA ARG A 307 13.48 2.89 -4.30
C ARG A 307 13.99 1.56 -4.84
N PHE A 308 13.30 0.47 -4.53
CA PHE A 308 13.72 -0.89 -4.86
C PHE A 308 12.70 -1.62 -5.76
N GLY A 309 11.70 -0.93 -6.31
CA GLY A 309 10.64 -1.57 -7.08
C GLY A 309 9.76 -0.56 -7.77
N ALA A 310 8.71 -1.05 -8.43
CA ALA A 310 7.73 -0.17 -9.06
C ALA A 310 6.92 0.59 -8.00
N THR A 311 6.58 1.84 -8.34
CA THR A 311 5.54 2.60 -7.63
C THR A 311 4.17 2.21 -8.16
N HIS A 312 3.13 2.50 -7.39
CA HIS A 312 1.74 2.18 -7.67
C HIS A 312 1.41 0.69 -7.72
N GLU A 313 2.31 -0.18 -7.24
CA GLU A 313 1.98 -1.59 -7.00
C GLU A 313 0.89 -1.70 -5.95
N LEU A 314 0.00 -2.68 -6.14
CA LEU A 314 -1.16 -2.89 -5.29
C LEU A 314 -1.12 -4.30 -4.70
N GLY A 315 -1.35 -4.41 -3.40
CA GLY A 315 -1.66 -5.63 -2.67
C GLY A 315 -3.09 -5.56 -2.14
N VAL A 316 -3.85 -6.66 -2.22
CA VAL A 316 -5.24 -6.70 -1.74
C VAL A 316 -5.37 -7.67 -0.59
N PHE A 317 -5.98 -7.19 0.49
CA PHE A 317 -6.19 -7.94 1.73
C PHE A 317 -7.65 -7.87 2.13
N GLU A 318 -8.11 -8.84 2.91
CA GLU A 318 -9.43 -8.80 3.56
C GLU A 318 -9.27 -9.09 5.05
N MET A 319 -10.04 -8.36 5.87
CA MET A 319 -10.05 -8.60 7.30
C MET A 319 -11.03 -9.74 7.62
N VAL A 320 -10.48 -10.86 8.08
CA VAL A 320 -11.23 -12.03 8.54
C VAL A 320 -11.02 -12.23 10.04
N ASP A 321 -11.75 -13.17 10.66
CA ASP A 321 -11.68 -13.44 12.10
C ASP A 321 -10.25 -13.74 12.60
N ARG A 322 -9.43 -14.33 11.73
CA ARG A 322 -8.02 -14.71 12.02
C ARG A 322 -6.99 -13.64 11.64
N GLY A 323 -7.40 -12.43 11.27
CA GLY A 323 -6.50 -11.35 10.84
C GLY A 323 -6.68 -10.96 9.37
N LEU A 324 -5.62 -10.45 8.74
CA LEU A 324 -5.62 -10.07 7.33
C LEU A 324 -5.27 -11.28 6.46
N ALA A 325 -6.13 -11.60 5.50
CA ALA A 325 -5.91 -12.62 4.48
C ALA A 325 -5.58 -11.97 3.13
N GLU A 326 -4.61 -12.53 2.39
CA GLU A 326 -4.26 -12.07 1.05
C GLU A 326 -5.29 -12.51 0.01
N ILE A 327 -5.63 -11.61 -0.90
CA ILE A 327 -6.49 -11.92 -2.03
C ILE A 327 -5.63 -12.00 -3.28
N SER A 328 -5.28 -13.23 -3.67
CA SER A 328 -4.43 -13.48 -4.84
C SER A 328 -5.12 -13.14 -6.17
N ASN A 329 -6.45 -13.22 -6.21
CA ASN A 329 -7.25 -12.85 -7.38
C ASN A 329 -8.23 -11.70 -7.04
N PRO A 330 -7.75 -10.45 -7.03
CA PRO A 330 -8.56 -9.29 -6.65
C PRO A 330 -9.65 -8.98 -7.69
N SER A 331 -9.44 -9.34 -8.95
CA SER A 331 -10.40 -9.11 -10.03
C SER A 331 -11.74 -9.79 -9.76
N ALA A 332 -11.76 -10.90 -9.02
CA ALA A 332 -13.00 -11.57 -8.60
C ALA A 332 -13.87 -10.72 -7.64
N LEU A 333 -13.29 -9.74 -6.94
CA LEU A 333 -14.02 -8.85 -6.04
C LEU A 333 -14.73 -7.72 -6.78
N PHE A 334 -14.21 -7.33 -7.95
CA PHE A 334 -14.68 -6.17 -8.73
C PHE A 334 -15.56 -6.58 -9.91
N LEU A 335 -15.76 -7.89 -10.10
CA LEU A 335 -16.72 -8.47 -11.02
C LEU A 335 -18.03 -8.74 -10.28
N GLY A 336 -19.14 -8.29 -10.84
CA GLY A 336 -20.49 -8.58 -10.34
C GLY A 336 -20.91 -10.01 -10.65
N ASN A 337 -22.16 -10.32 -10.31
CA ASN A 337 -22.73 -11.61 -10.69
C ASN A 337 -22.94 -11.67 -12.21
N ARG A 338 -22.10 -12.44 -12.91
CA ARG A 338 -22.16 -12.60 -14.38
C ARG A 338 -23.49 -13.19 -14.87
N ASP A 339 -24.28 -13.79 -13.98
CA ASP A 339 -25.60 -14.34 -14.31
C ASP A 339 -26.70 -13.27 -14.40
N GLU A 340 -26.49 -12.07 -13.83
CA GLU A 340 -27.45 -10.97 -13.86
C GLU A 340 -27.08 -9.97 -14.97
N GLN A 341 -27.62 -10.20 -16.17
CA GLN A 341 -27.32 -9.36 -17.33
C GLN A 341 -28.24 -8.14 -17.38
N VAL A 342 -27.70 -6.97 -17.04
CA VAL A 342 -28.42 -5.69 -17.06
C VAL A 342 -27.80 -4.77 -18.12
N PRO A 343 -28.61 -3.99 -18.86
CA PRO A 343 -28.13 -2.96 -19.75
C PRO A 343 -27.28 -1.92 -19.03
N GLY A 344 -26.27 -1.39 -19.72
CA GLY A 344 -25.39 -0.38 -19.15
C GLY A 344 -24.21 -0.91 -18.33
N ILE A 345 -23.98 -2.23 -18.32
CA ILE A 345 -22.77 -2.83 -17.74
C ILE A 345 -21.73 -3.04 -18.85
N ALA A 346 -20.48 -2.66 -18.60
CA ALA A 346 -19.36 -2.89 -19.48
C ALA A 346 -18.11 -3.27 -18.69
N THR A 347 -17.33 -4.23 -19.19
CA THR A 347 -16.12 -4.69 -18.49
C THR A 347 -14.86 -4.06 -19.09
N ILE A 348 -13.99 -3.55 -18.23
CA ILE A 348 -12.68 -3.02 -18.59
C ILE A 348 -11.56 -3.76 -17.85
N VAL A 349 -10.32 -3.53 -18.28
CA VAL A 349 -9.14 -3.89 -17.49
C VAL A 349 -8.43 -2.61 -17.11
N ALA A 350 -8.52 -2.24 -15.84
CA ALA A 350 -7.80 -1.12 -15.27
C ALA A 350 -6.39 -1.55 -14.82
N CYS A 351 -5.41 -0.65 -14.78
CA CYS A 351 -4.08 -0.88 -14.21
C CYS A 351 -3.84 0.05 -13.02
N GLU A 352 -3.54 -0.56 -11.87
CA GLU A 352 -2.99 0.14 -10.71
C GLU A 352 -1.49 -0.16 -10.67
N GLY A 353 -0.68 0.80 -11.12
CA GLY A 353 0.75 0.60 -11.37
C GLY A 353 1.01 -0.39 -12.50
N THR A 354 1.55 -1.57 -12.18
CA THR A 354 1.69 -2.68 -13.14
C THR A 354 0.65 -3.78 -12.95
N ARG A 355 -0.24 -3.64 -11.97
CA ARG A 355 -1.23 -4.66 -11.66
C ARG A 355 -2.51 -4.44 -12.47
N PRO A 356 -2.81 -5.30 -13.46
CA PRO A 356 -4.09 -5.28 -14.14
C PRO A 356 -5.19 -5.79 -13.20
N LEU A 357 -6.32 -5.09 -13.17
CA LEU A 357 -7.53 -5.40 -12.42
C LEU A 357 -8.70 -5.35 -13.38
N VAL A 358 -9.48 -6.43 -13.46
CA VAL A 358 -10.71 -6.40 -14.25
C VAL A 358 -11.82 -5.78 -13.42
N VAL A 359 -12.52 -4.81 -14.01
CA VAL A 359 -13.49 -3.96 -13.32
C VAL A 359 -14.73 -3.82 -14.20
N GLU A 360 -15.90 -3.96 -13.58
CA GLU A 360 -17.17 -3.61 -14.22
C GLU A 360 -17.48 -2.13 -14.05
N LEU A 361 -17.90 -1.50 -15.14
CA LEU A 361 -18.46 -0.16 -15.17
C LEU A 361 -19.97 -0.28 -15.36
N GLN A 362 -20.70 0.45 -14.54
CA GLN A 362 -22.14 0.52 -14.58
C GLN A 362 -22.57 1.92 -15.03
N SER A 363 -23.57 2.00 -15.88
CA SER A 363 -24.14 3.26 -16.33
C SER A 363 -25.65 3.21 -16.34
N LEU A 364 -26.26 4.27 -15.83
CA LEU A 364 -27.70 4.50 -15.89
C LEU A 364 -27.95 5.84 -16.59
N VAL A 365 -28.55 5.78 -17.77
CA VAL A 365 -28.93 6.94 -18.57
C VAL A 365 -30.47 6.99 -18.62
N SER A 366 -31.05 8.10 -18.20
CA SER A 366 -32.51 8.27 -18.11
C SER A 366 -32.94 9.68 -18.53
N PRO A 367 -34.14 9.87 -19.10
CA PRO A 367 -34.68 11.21 -19.33
C PRO A 367 -34.69 12.05 -18.04
N THR A 368 -34.19 13.28 -18.13
CA THR A 368 -34.18 14.18 -16.99
C THR A 368 -35.58 14.71 -16.71
N SER A 369 -35.97 14.72 -15.42
CA SER A 369 -37.19 15.39 -14.96
C SER A 369 -36.93 16.81 -14.44
N TYR A 370 -35.66 17.25 -14.44
CA TYR A 370 -35.23 18.54 -13.93
C TYR A 370 -34.92 19.53 -15.06
N SER A 371 -34.74 20.80 -14.72
CA SER A 371 -34.36 21.85 -15.67
C SER A 371 -32.96 21.65 -16.27
N SER A 372 -32.10 20.90 -15.58
CA SER A 372 -30.75 20.55 -16.03
C SER A 372 -30.47 19.07 -15.78
N PRO A 373 -29.83 18.37 -16.74
CA PRO A 373 -29.51 16.96 -16.59
C PRO A 373 -28.49 16.75 -15.48
N ARG A 374 -28.72 15.75 -14.65
CA ARG A 374 -27.80 15.31 -13.60
C ARG A 374 -26.68 14.48 -14.21
N ARG A 375 -25.46 14.73 -13.76
CA ARG A 375 -24.29 13.93 -14.10
C ARG A 375 -23.60 13.58 -12.80
N SER A 376 -23.36 12.30 -12.59
CA SER A 376 -22.78 11.82 -11.33
C SER A 376 -21.87 10.64 -11.59
N THR A 377 -20.73 10.62 -10.90
CA THR A 377 -19.79 9.52 -10.95
C THR A 377 -19.51 8.95 -9.57
N THR A 378 -19.19 7.66 -9.51
CA THR A 378 -18.62 7.01 -8.32
C THR A 378 -17.44 6.15 -8.78
N GLY A 379 -16.24 6.43 -8.29
CA GLY A 379 -15.01 5.75 -8.72
C GLY A 379 -14.56 6.03 -10.16
N ILE A 380 -15.16 7.00 -10.85
CA ILE A 380 -14.74 7.51 -12.16
C ILE A 380 -14.52 9.02 -12.06
N GLU A 381 -13.46 9.53 -12.71
CA GLU A 381 -13.17 10.95 -12.72
C GLU A 381 -14.27 11.74 -13.47
N PHE A 382 -14.77 12.80 -12.83
CA PHE A 382 -15.97 13.51 -13.28
C PHE A 382 -15.76 14.23 -14.62
N ASN A 383 -14.62 14.89 -14.82
CA ASN A 383 -14.37 15.64 -16.07
C ASN A 383 -14.19 14.71 -17.27
N ARG A 384 -13.60 13.53 -17.08
CA ARG A 384 -13.51 12.46 -18.08
C ARG A 384 -14.90 12.03 -18.53
N LEU A 385 -15.84 11.80 -17.61
CA LEU A 385 -17.22 11.51 -17.98
C LEU A 385 -17.79 12.62 -18.88
N LEU A 386 -17.63 13.90 -18.50
CA LEU A 386 -18.13 15.02 -19.30
C LEU A 386 -17.57 15.03 -20.73
N GLN A 387 -16.27 14.77 -20.89
CA GLN A 387 -15.62 14.70 -22.19
C GLN A 387 -16.17 13.54 -23.04
N ILE A 388 -16.36 12.37 -22.43
CA ILE A 388 -16.91 11.19 -23.11
C ILE A 388 -18.34 11.45 -23.57
N LEU A 389 -19.20 12.01 -22.70
CA LEU A 389 -20.57 12.37 -23.07
C LEU A 389 -20.60 13.37 -24.24
N ALA A 390 -19.72 14.37 -24.24
CA ALA A 390 -19.61 15.33 -25.34
C ALA A 390 -19.17 14.68 -26.67
N VAL A 391 -18.25 13.69 -26.61
CA VAL A 391 -17.83 12.92 -27.78
C VAL A 391 -18.97 12.06 -28.30
N LEU A 392 -19.70 11.35 -27.44
CA LEU A 392 -20.86 10.55 -27.82
C LEU A 392 -21.95 11.41 -28.48
N GLU A 393 -22.25 12.57 -27.92
CA GLU A 393 -23.25 13.48 -28.48
C GLU A 393 -22.81 14.05 -29.84
N LYS A 394 -21.58 14.57 -29.94
CA LYS A 394 -21.12 15.25 -31.16
C LYS A 394 -20.74 14.30 -32.29
N ARG A 395 -20.15 13.13 -31.97
CA ARG A 395 -19.55 12.22 -32.96
C ARG A 395 -20.41 11.00 -33.27
N VAL A 396 -21.16 10.50 -32.28
CA VAL A 396 -22.04 9.34 -32.44
C VAL A 396 -23.49 9.78 -32.69
N GLY A 397 -23.87 11.00 -32.27
CA GLY A 397 -25.20 11.56 -32.50
C GLY A 397 -26.22 11.14 -31.44
N ILE A 398 -25.77 10.79 -30.23
CA ILE A 398 -26.66 10.41 -29.12
C ILE A 398 -27.11 11.67 -28.37
N PRO A 399 -28.41 11.98 -28.25
CA PRO A 399 -28.91 13.23 -27.66
C PRO A 399 -28.83 13.21 -26.12
N LEU A 400 -27.61 13.22 -25.57
CA LEU A 400 -27.34 13.15 -24.12
C LEU A 400 -27.64 14.45 -23.37
N SER A 401 -27.80 15.58 -24.05
CA SER A 401 -28.07 16.89 -23.45
C SER A 401 -29.36 16.97 -22.62
N LYS A 402 -30.30 16.03 -22.78
CA LYS A 402 -31.55 15.97 -22.02
C LYS A 402 -31.66 14.73 -21.11
N LEU A 403 -30.56 14.01 -20.92
CA LEU A 403 -30.54 12.77 -20.18
C LEU A 403 -29.67 12.93 -18.93
N ASP A 404 -30.16 12.43 -17.81
CA ASP A 404 -29.35 12.20 -16.63
C ASP A 404 -28.39 11.03 -16.92
N ALA A 405 -27.15 11.13 -16.44
CA ALA A 405 -26.14 10.10 -16.60
C ALA A 405 -25.43 9.83 -15.27
N TYR A 406 -25.58 8.60 -14.78
CA TYR A 406 -24.93 8.09 -13.59
C TYR A 406 -23.94 7.01 -14.02
N VAL A 407 -22.68 7.12 -13.61
CA VAL A 407 -21.64 6.12 -13.94
C VAL A 407 -20.90 5.71 -12.67
N ALA A 408 -20.78 4.40 -12.43
CA ALA A 408 -20.07 3.87 -11.28
C ALA A 408 -19.11 2.75 -11.68
N SER A 409 -18.01 2.61 -10.97
CA SER A 409 -17.19 1.39 -10.98
C SER A 409 -17.65 0.43 -9.88
N SER A 410 -17.73 -0.86 -10.22
CA SER A 410 -18.08 -1.91 -9.27
C SER A 410 -17.00 -2.11 -8.21
N GLY A 411 -17.41 -2.47 -7.00
CA GLY A 411 -16.52 -2.84 -5.90
C GLY A 411 -15.69 -1.70 -5.29
N GLY A 412 -16.08 -0.43 -5.50
CA GLY A 412 -15.48 0.72 -4.82
C GLY A 412 -14.07 1.10 -5.32
N LEU A 413 -13.58 0.45 -6.37
CA LEU A 413 -12.28 0.79 -6.97
C LEU A 413 -12.37 2.12 -7.71
N THR A 414 -11.45 3.04 -7.46
CA THR A 414 -11.36 4.28 -8.24
C THR A 414 -10.53 4.03 -9.50
N VAL A 415 -11.17 4.12 -10.67
CA VAL A 415 -10.53 3.96 -11.98
C VAL A 415 -10.20 5.34 -12.54
N ALA A 416 -8.93 5.74 -12.39
CA ALA A 416 -8.44 7.04 -12.78
C ALA A 416 -7.42 6.96 -13.94
N GLU A 417 -7.83 6.45 -15.10
CA GLU A 417 -6.92 6.30 -16.23
C GLU A 417 -7.55 6.38 -17.63
N PRO A 418 -6.76 6.71 -18.69
CA PRO A 418 -7.21 6.76 -20.08
C PRO A 418 -7.84 5.49 -20.63
N ALA A 419 -7.34 4.32 -20.24
CA ALA A 419 -7.76 3.06 -20.84
C ALA A 419 -9.23 2.69 -20.55
N ALA A 420 -9.84 3.31 -19.54
CA ALA A 420 -11.22 3.08 -19.14
C ALA A 420 -12.25 3.82 -20.02
N ASP A 421 -11.82 4.82 -20.80
CA ASP A 421 -12.74 5.72 -21.51
C ASP A 421 -13.64 4.99 -22.49
N LEU A 422 -13.09 4.00 -23.21
CA LEU A 422 -13.87 3.20 -24.13
C LEU A 422 -14.96 2.40 -23.40
N GLY A 423 -14.63 1.82 -22.24
CA GLY A 423 -15.60 1.11 -21.41
C GLY A 423 -16.73 2.00 -20.93
N VAL A 424 -16.40 3.20 -20.41
CA VAL A 424 -17.40 4.20 -19.99
C VAL A 424 -18.27 4.64 -21.17
N ALA A 425 -17.68 4.85 -22.35
CA ALA A 425 -18.43 5.21 -23.53
C ALA A 425 -19.45 4.12 -23.91
N ILE A 426 -19.01 2.85 -23.95
CA ILE A 426 -19.88 1.72 -24.30
C ILE A 426 -20.95 1.49 -23.22
N SER A 427 -20.63 1.58 -21.92
CA SER A 427 -21.63 1.41 -20.85
C SER A 427 -22.73 2.46 -20.94
N VAL A 428 -22.38 3.73 -21.21
CA VAL A 428 -23.36 4.81 -21.42
C VAL A 428 -24.24 4.52 -22.65
N VAL A 429 -23.66 4.12 -23.78
CA VAL A 429 -24.45 3.79 -24.98
C VAL A 429 -25.33 2.55 -24.77
N ALA A 430 -24.82 1.53 -24.07
CA ALA A 430 -25.55 0.33 -23.72
C ALA A 430 -26.78 0.66 -22.86
N SER A 431 -26.61 1.53 -21.86
CA SER A 431 -27.72 2.02 -21.02
C SER A 431 -28.73 2.83 -21.81
N PHE A 432 -28.26 3.80 -22.62
CA PHE A 432 -29.13 4.64 -23.45
C PHE A 432 -29.97 3.84 -24.45
N ARG A 433 -29.38 2.78 -25.04
CA ARG A 433 -30.06 1.94 -26.04
C ARG A 433 -30.80 0.75 -25.45
N ASP A 434 -30.76 0.58 -24.13
CA ASP A 434 -31.30 -0.58 -23.43
C ASP A 434 -30.79 -1.91 -24.02
N ARG A 435 -29.46 -2.00 -24.21
CA ARG A 435 -28.77 -3.15 -24.80
C ARG A 435 -27.71 -3.73 -23.88
N LEU A 436 -27.52 -5.04 -24.00
CA LEU A 436 -26.49 -5.78 -23.28
C LEU A 436 -25.14 -5.70 -24.02
N VAL A 437 -24.07 -5.62 -23.25
CA VAL A 437 -22.69 -5.85 -23.72
C VAL A 437 -22.35 -7.31 -23.47
N ASP A 438 -21.63 -7.95 -24.41
CA ASP A 438 -21.17 -9.34 -24.25
C ASP A 438 -20.38 -9.51 -22.94
N PRO A 439 -20.81 -10.37 -21.98
CA PRO A 439 -20.11 -10.55 -20.71
C PRO A 439 -18.70 -11.13 -20.85
N GLU A 440 -18.38 -11.75 -21.99
CA GLU A 440 -17.05 -12.30 -22.30
C GLU A 440 -16.15 -11.29 -23.04
N LEU A 441 -16.61 -10.05 -23.19
CA LEU A 441 -15.91 -8.96 -23.86
C LEU A 441 -15.30 -7.98 -22.85
N VAL A 442 -14.00 -7.70 -23.01
CA VAL A 442 -13.33 -6.56 -22.35
C VAL A 442 -13.12 -5.40 -23.31
N LEU A 443 -13.22 -4.18 -22.78
CA LEU A 443 -13.08 -2.94 -23.53
C LEU A 443 -11.88 -2.17 -22.99
N ILE A 444 -10.94 -1.82 -23.87
CA ILE A 444 -9.71 -1.13 -23.47
C ILE A 444 -9.42 -0.06 -24.52
N GLY A 445 -9.30 1.21 -24.09
CA GLY A 445 -8.88 2.29 -24.99
C GLY A 445 -9.20 3.68 -24.47
N GLU A 446 -8.37 4.64 -24.86
CA GLU A 446 -8.60 6.05 -24.61
C GLU A 446 -9.49 6.65 -25.70
N VAL A 447 -10.45 7.49 -25.31
CA VAL A 447 -11.35 8.17 -26.25
C VAL A 447 -10.88 9.60 -26.47
N GLY A 448 -10.44 9.90 -27.69
CA GLY A 448 -10.11 11.27 -28.09
C GLY A 448 -11.35 12.11 -28.39
N LEU A 449 -11.23 13.44 -28.27
CA LEU A 449 -12.31 14.40 -28.56
C LEU A 449 -12.81 14.37 -30.02
N GLY A 450 -12.03 13.79 -30.95
CA GLY A 450 -12.42 13.54 -32.33
C GLY A 450 -13.23 12.26 -32.54
N GLY A 451 -13.46 11.47 -31.49
CA GLY A 451 -14.10 10.15 -31.56
C GLY A 451 -13.17 9.02 -31.97
N GLN A 452 -11.86 9.26 -32.00
CA GLN A 452 -10.84 8.23 -32.23
C GLN A 452 -10.54 7.43 -30.96
N VAL A 453 -10.24 6.14 -31.12
CA VAL A 453 -9.74 5.27 -30.04
C VAL A 453 -8.22 5.28 -30.07
N ARG A 454 -7.59 5.73 -28.99
CA ARG A 454 -6.16 6.02 -28.92
C ARG A 454 -5.39 4.89 -28.21
N PRO A 455 -4.12 4.65 -28.62
CA PRO A 455 -3.19 3.73 -27.96
C PRO A 455 -3.09 3.96 -26.44
N ILE A 456 -2.95 2.88 -25.67
CA ILE A 456 -2.84 2.87 -24.20
C ILE A 456 -1.58 2.14 -23.71
N SER A 457 -1.20 2.36 -22.46
CA SER A 457 -0.05 1.69 -21.84
C SER A 457 -0.39 0.27 -21.38
N GLN A 458 0.61 -0.61 -21.39
CA GLN A 458 0.55 -1.96 -20.81
C GLN A 458 -0.57 -2.86 -21.38
N LEU A 459 -0.91 -2.71 -22.68
CA LEU A 459 -1.98 -3.49 -23.31
C LEU A 459 -1.78 -5.01 -23.14
N GLU A 460 -0.57 -5.52 -23.30
CA GLU A 460 -0.28 -6.95 -23.16
C GLU A 460 -0.59 -7.49 -21.76
N LEU A 461 -0.23 -6.75 -20.70
CA LEU A 461 -0.54 -7.14 -19.31
C LEU A 461 -2.06 -7.19 -19.09
N ARG A 462 -2.79 -6.21 -19.61
CA ARG A 462 -4.26 -6.15 -19.50
C ARG A 462 -4.93 -7.33 -20.19
N LEU A 463 -4.50 -7.66 -21.41
CA LEU A 463 -5.06 -8.77 -22.18
C LEU A 463 -4.74 -10.12 -21.54
N LYS A 464 -3.53 -10.31 -21.00
CA LYS A 464 -3.17 -11.53 -20.25
C LYS A 464 -4.05 -11.73 -19.02
N GLU A 465 -4.34 -10.67 -18.27
CA GLU A 465 -5.24 -10.75 -17.12
C GLU A 465 -6.70 -11.07 -17.53
N ALA A 466 -7.17 -10.49 -18.63
CA ALA A 466 -8.49 -10.82 -19.18
C ALA A 466 -8.59 -12.32 -19.53
N VAL A 467 -7.58 -12.89 -20.19
CA VAL A 467 -7.55 -14.32 -20.53
C VAL A 467 -7.55 -15.19 -19.26
N LYS A 468 -6.76 -14.82 -18.26
CA LYS A 468 -6.67 -15.54 -16.98
C LYS A 468 -8.03 -15.65 -16.27
N LEU A 469 -8.91 -14.65 -16.47
CA LEU A 469 -10.26 -14.60 -15.90
C LEU A 469 -11.36 -15.10 -16.85
N GLY A 470 -10.96 -15.72 -17.96
CA GLY A 470 -11.83 -16.42 -18.89
C GLY A 470 -12.54 -15.54 -19.93
N PHE A 471 -12.11 -14.29 -20.12
CA PHE A 471 -12.65 -13.46 -21.20
C PHE A 471 -12.15 -13.99 -22.56
N LYS A 472 -13.04 -13.99 -23.56
CA LYS A 472 -12.77 -14.56 -24.89
C LYS A 472 -12.56 -13.51 -25.96
N LYS A 473 -13.01 -12.28 -25.72
CA LYS A 473 -12.91 -11.17 -26.69
C LYS A 473 -12.39 -9.91 -26.03
N ALA A 474 -11.64 -9.11 -26.80
CA ALA A 474 -11.24 -7.77 -26.39
C ALA A 474 -11.40 -6.79 -27.56
N ILE A 475 -11.96 -5.61 -27.28
CA ILE A 475 -11.88 -4.47 -28.21
C ILE A 475 -10.75 -3.56 -27.73
N VAL A 476 -9.81 -3.27 -28.62
CA VAL A 476 -8.57 -2.53 -28.33
C VAL A 476 -8.29 -1.45 -29.38
N PRO A 477 -7.45 -0.45 -29.08
CA PRO A 477 -7.07 0.56 -30.06
C PRO A 477 -6.27 -0.06 -31.21
N LYS A 478 -6.58 0.34 -32.45
CA LYS A 478 -5.82 -0.09 -33.63
C LYS A 478 -4.35 0.35 -33.58
N GLY A 479 -3.45 -0.54 -33.98
CA GLY A 479 -2.03 -0.21 -34.23
C GLY A 479 -1.05 -0.56 -33.13
N GLN A 480 -1.48 -1.25 -32.06
CA GLN A 480 -0.56 -1.81 -31.05
C GLN A 480 -0.15 -3.27 -31.32
N ASN A 481 -0.82 -3.98 -32.24
CA ASN A 481 -0.44 -5.32 -32.75
C ASN A 481 0.01 -6.31 -31.64
N VAL A 482 -0.74 -6.39 -30.55
CA VAL A 482 -0.48 -7.37 -29.49
C VAL A 482 -1.27 -8.65 -29.79
N LYS A 483 -0.64 -9.82 -29.66
CA LYS A 483 -1.30 -11.12 -29.74
C LYS A 483 -1.22 -11.81 -28.39
N VAL A 484 -2.35 -12.35 -27.94
CA VAL A 484 -2.44 -13.15 -26.71
C VAL A 484 -3.26 -14.40 -27.04
N ASP A 485 -2.70 -15.56 -26.75
CA ASP A 485 -3.38 -16.84 -26.98
C ASP A 485 -4.65 -16.95 -26.15
N GLY A 486 -5.71 -17.52 -26.73
CA GLY A 486 -7.01 -17.67 -26.06
C GLY A 486 -7.92 -16.44 -26.09
N LEU A 487 -7.49 -15.33 -26.74
CA LEU A 487 -8.27 -14.10 -26.85
C LEU A 487 -8.49 -13.67 -28.29
N THR A 488 -9.74 -13.43 -28.68
CA THR A 488 -10.07 -12.80 -29.95
C THR A 488 -9.97 -11.28 -29.82
N ILE A 489 -9.00 -10.68 -30.50
CA ILE A 489 -8.74 -9.23 -30.42
C ILE A 489 -9.40 -8.53 -31.62
N VAL A 490 -10.22 -7.53 -31.34
CA VAL A 490 -10.88 -6.67 -32.31
C VAL A 490 -10.27 -5.27 -32.21
N GLU A 491 -9.52 -4.88 -33.24
CA GLU A 491 -8.90 -3.55 -33.28
C GLU A 491 -9.86 -2.51 -33.88
N VAL A 492 -10.03 -1.39 -33.17
CA VAL A 492 -10.92 -0.30 -33.59
C VAL A 492 -10.18 1.03 -33.68
N SER A 493 -10.61 1.86 -34.62
CA SER A 493 -10.03 3.20 -34.82
C SER A 493 -10.94 4.32 -34.29
N ARG A 494 -12.26 4.07 -34.24
CA ARG A 494 -13.27 5.04 -33.79
C ARG A 494 -14.22 4.41 -32.80
N VAL A 495 -14.78 5.25 -31.92
CA VAL A 495 -15.76 4.84 -30.91
C VAL A 495 -17.00 4.23 -31.56
N VAL A 496 -17.40 4.72 -32.74
CA VAL A 496 -18.55 4.16 -33.50
C VAL A 496 -18.32 2.69 -33.88
N ASP A 497 -17.10 2.34 -34.31
CA ASP A 497 -16.74 0.97 -34.66
C ASP A 497 -16.81 0.07 -33.42
N ALA A 498 -16.32 0.57 -32.29
CA ALA A 498 -16.37 -0.13 -31.01
C ALA A 498 -17.81 -0.40 -30.56
N ILE A 499 -18.70 0.60 -30.69
CA ILE A 499 -20.13 0.45 -30.39
C ILE A 499 -20.77 -0.64 -31.25
N ALA A 500 -20.47 -0.65 -32.55
CA ALA A 500 -21.01 -1.65 -33.49
C ALA A 500 -20.55 -3.07 -33.14
N HIS A 501 -19.31 -3.24 -32.67
CA HIS A 501 -18.79 -4.54 -32.24
C HIS A 501 -19.30 -4.97 -30.86
N ALA A 502 -19.46 -4.03 -29.92
CA ALA A 502 -19.81 -4.31 -28.54
C ALA A 502 -21.31 -4.57 -28.34
N LEU A 503 -22.18 -3.84 -29.05
CA LEU A 503 -23.63 -3.94 -28.93
C LEU A 503 -24.19 -4.72 -30.12
N LYS A 504 -24.03 -6.04 -30.12
CA LYS A 504 -24.61 -6.89 -31.19
C LYS A 504 -26.14 -6.85 -31.12
N GLY A 505 -26.76 -6.30 -32.16
CA GLY A 505 -28.20 -6.15 -32.37
C GLY A 505 -28.50 -4.86 -33.10
#